data_AF-A0A968JME5-F1
#
_entry.id   AF-A0A968JME5-F1
#
_cell.length_a   1.000
_cell.length_b   1.000
_cell.length_c   1.000
_cell.angle_alpha   90.00
_cell.angle_beta   90.00
_cell.angle_gamma   90.00
#
_symmetry.space_group_name_H-M   'P 1'
#
loop_
_entity.id
_entity.type
_entity.pdbx_description
1 polymer ?
#
loop_
_entity_poly.entity_id
_entity_poly.type
_entity_poly.pdbx_seq_one_letter_code
_entity_poly.pdbx_strand_id
1 'polypeptide(L)'
;MPAIKREESWKDLGLHTPEGMIDTSIYKGSDPKSIVIAYFEDNEQWNEKDEHLMSVLSGILDRIYVDVIREEKAGAYTVQASGGLAKVPYQYAYLRILIPCSPDNTDSLTIAAINEIKRIQENGVKPEDLKTAKEIERREIEKESKTNGYWISALSGIYFQGKTMDKFVKLR
;
A
#
# COMPACT_ATOMS: atom_id res chain seq x y z
N MET A 1 -31.46 8.93 -2.10
CA MET A 1 -32.56 9.49 -2.92
C MET A 1 -31.99 10.63 -3.77
N PRO A 2 -32.12 10.60 -5.11
CA PRO A 2 -31.56 11.59 -6.03
C PRO A 2 -32.53 12.78 -6.24
N ALA A 3 -32.96 13.44 -5.16
CA ALA A 3 -33.93 14.55 -5.21
C ALA A 3 -33.45 15.83 -4.50
N ILE A 4 -32.20 15.87 -4.02
CA ILE A 4 -31.63 17.05 -3.36
C ILE A 4 -30.39 17.45 -4.16
N LYS A 5 -30.44 18.61 -4.83
CA LYS A 5 -29.26 19.26 -5.43
C LYS A 5 -28.35 19.80 -4.31
N ARG A 6 -27.70 18.90 -3.57
CA ARG A 6 -26.63 19.27 -2.62
C ARG A 6 -25.31 19.13 -3.36
N GLU A 7 -24.54 20.21 -3.44
CA GLU A 7 -23.12 20.08 -3.77
C GLU A 7 -22.44 19.44 -2.57
N GLU A 8 -22.04 18.17 -2.73
CA GLU A 8 -21.29 17.44 -1.71
C GLU A 8 -19.80 17.71 -1.93
N SER A 9 -19.22 18.53 -1.06
CA SER A 9 -17.77 18.73 -1.00
C SER A 9 -17.18 17.85 0.10
N TRP A 10 -16.03 17.25 -0.16
CA TRP A 10 -15.23 16.62 0.88
C TRP A 10 -14.83 17.67 1.91
N LYS A 11 -15.14 17.41 3.19
CA LYS A 11 -14.76 18.27 4.29
C LYS A 11 -13.58 17.62 5.00
N ASP A 12 -12.44 18.32 5.01
CA ASP A 12 -11.33 17.95 5.88
C ASP A 12 -11.70 18.23 7.35
N LEU A 13 -11.48 17.24 8.21
CA LEU A 13 -11.74 17.32 9.64
C LEU A 13 -10.49 17.70 10.44
N GLY A 14 -9.34 17.87 9.78
CA GLY A 14 -8.06 18.15 10.44
C GLY A 14 -7.51 16.95 11.21
N LEU A 15 -7.98 15.74 10.91
CA LEU A 15 -7.53 14.49 11.53
C LEU A 15 -6.33 13.94 10.76
N HIS A 16 -5.25 14.71 10.72
CA HIS A 16 -3.99 14.30 10.11
C HIS A 16 -3.21 13.37 11.04
N THR A 17 -2.26 12.62 10.48
CA THR A 17 -1.30 11.91 11.32
C THR A 17 -0.51 12.89 12.18
N PRO A 18 -0.22 12.52 13.44
CA PRO A 18 0.64 13.34 14.29
C PRO A 18 2.05 13.49 13.71
N GLU A 19 2.67 14.64 13.94
CA GLU A 19 4.06 14.85 13.53
C GLU A 19 5.03 13.99 14.38
N GLY A 20 6.02 13.40 13.70
CA GLY A 20 7.08 12.61 14.33
C GLY A 20 6.76 11.13 14.51
N MET A 21 7.73 10.39 15.06
CA MET A 21 7.55 8.98 15.37
C MET A 21 6.77 8.83 16.68
N ILE A 22 5.59 8.20 16.59
CA ILE A 22 4.83 7.77 17.75
C ILE A 22 4.94 6.26 17.87
N ASP A 23 5.52 5.82 18.98
CA ASP A 23 5.53 4.41 19.37
C ASP A 23 4.53 4.22 20.51
N THR A 24 3.55 3.34 20.32
CA THR A 24 2.50 3.10 21.32
C THR A 24 2.02 1.66 21.25
N SER A 25 2.00 1.01 22.40
CA SER A 25 1.43 -0.33 22.58
C SER A 25 0.03 -0.22 23.17
N ILE A 26 -0.96 -0.84 22.52
CA ILE A 26 -2.34 -0.90 23.00
C ILE A 26 -2.65 -2.34 23.39
N TYR A 27 -2.86 -2.57 24.69
CA TYR A 27 -3.21 -3.89 25.21
C TYR A 27 -4.74 -4.05 25.27
N LYS A 28 -5.29 -4.91 24.42
CA LYS A 28 -6.73 -5.19 24.36
C LYS A 28 -6.99 -6.65 23.95
N GLY A 29 -7.91 -7.30 24.65
CA GLY A 29 -8.27 -8.70 24.43
C GLY A 29 -7.59 -9.66 25.41
N SER A 30 -8.07 -10.91 25.45
CA SER A 30 -7.56 -11.98 26.31
C SER A 30 -6.74 -13.03 25.56
N ASP A 31 -6.79 -13.04 24.23
CA ASP A 31 -6.07 -13.99 23.40
C ASP A 31 -4.59 -13.63 23.32
N PRO A 32 -3.67 -14.61 23.29
CA PRO A 32 -2.23 -14.37 23.15
C PRO A 32 -1.88 -14.04 21.69
N LYS A 33 -2.42 -12.93 21.18
CA LYS A 33 -2.21 -12.42 19.82
C LYS A 33 -1.86 -10.95 19.86
N SER A 34 -1.03 -10.53 18.94
CA SER A 34 -0.63 -9.15 18.77
C SER A 34 -0.60 -8.79 17.29
N ILE A 35 -0.64 -7.50 17.01
CA ILE A 35 -0.54 -6.96 15.66
C ILE A 35 0.44 -5.80 15.72
N VAL A 36 1.51 -5.89 14.96
CA VAL A 36 2.41 -4.77 14.71
C VAL A 36 1.84 -3.97 13.54
N ILE A 37 1.72 -2.65 13.71
CA ILE A 37 1.32 -1.72 12.67
C ILE A 37 2.39 -0.65 12.56
N ALA A 38 3.11 -0.61 11.45
CA ALA A 38 3.96 0.51 11.08
C ALA A 38 3.21 1.36 10.06
N TYR A 39 3.10 2.67 10.31
CA TYR A 39 2.44 3.60 9.42
C TYR A 39 3.35 4.79 9.16
N PHE A 40 3.54 5.08 7.87
CA PHE A 40 4.32 6.20 7.37
C PHE A 40 3.39 7.06 6.53
N GLU A 41 3.46 8.36 6.72
CA GLU A 41 2.75 9.36 5.92
C GLU A 41 3.74 10.46 5.54
N ASP A 42 3.61 10.97 4.32
CA ASP A 42 4.34 12.13 3.87
C ASP A 42 3.44 13.07 3.06
N ASN A 43 3.68 14.38 3.19
CA ASN A 43 2.90 15.40 2.49
C ASN A 43 3.34 15.50 1.03
N GLU A 44 2.84 14.58 0.21
CA GLU A 44 3.12 14.49 -1.22
C GLU A 44 1.88 14.88 -2.05
N GLN A 45 2.09 15.59 -3.16
CA GLN A 45 0.98 15.90 -4.06
C GLN A 45 0.55 14.65 -4.84
N TRP A 46 -0.76 14.47 -4.98
CA TRP A 46 -1.27 13.33 -5.73
C TRP A 46 -0.83 13.40 -7.20
N ASN A 47 -0.17 12.34 -7.66
CA ASN A 47 0.06 12.11 -9.08
C ASN A 47 0.03 10.62 -9.41
N GLU A 48 -0.40 10.30 -10.63
CA GLU A 48 -0.63 8.92 -11.06
C GLU A 48 0.64 8.07 -11.11
N LYS A 49 1.79 8.71 -11.40
CA LYS A 49 3.06 7.99 -11.50
C LYS A 49 3.51 7.51 -10.12
N ASP A 50 3.46 8.38 -9.12
CA ASP A 50 3.92 8.04 -7.77
C ASP A 50 2.92 7.14 -7.05
N GLU A 51 1.62 7.28 -7.32
CA GLU A 51 0.60 6.30 -6.89
C GLU A 51 0.91 4.90 -7.42
N HIS A 52 1.24 4.78 -8.71
CA HIS A 52 1.63 3.52 -9.30
C HIS A 52 2.94 2.98 -8.73
N LEU A 53 3.97 3.82 -8.56
CA LEU A 53 5.24 3.42 -7.95
C LEU A 53 5.05 2.94 -6.50
N MET A 54 4.19 3.59 -5.72
CA MET A 54 3.85 3.18 -4.36
C MET A 54 3.11 1.85 -4.33
N SER A 55 2.20 1.62 -5.29
CA SER A 55 1.54 0.31 -5.44
C SER A 55 2.55 -0.80 -5.74
N VAL A 56 3.47 -0.57 -6.68
CA VAL A 56 4.54 -1.53 -7.02
C VAL A 56 5.46 -1.77 -5.83
N LEU A 57 5.88 -0.72 -5.12
CA LEU A 57 6.70 -0.83 -3.91
C LEU A 57 5.99 -1.65 -2.83
N SER A 58 4.69 -1.43 -2.64
CA SER A 58 3.90 -2.17 -1.66
C SER A 58 3.84 -3.67 -1.99
N GLY A 59 3.63 -4.04 -3.25
CA GLY A 59 3.66 -5.44 -3.67
C GLY A 59 5.04 -6.09 -3.52
N ILE A 60 6.11 -5.32 -3.74
CA ILE A 60 7.49 -5.78 -3.49
C ILE A 60 7.71 -6.02 -2.00
N LEU A 61 7.33 -5.07 -1.15
CA LEU A 61 7.44 -5.16 0.30
C LEU A 61 6.64 -6.34 0.85
N ASP A 62 5.43 -6.56 0.35
CA ASP A 62 4.57 -7.67 0.78
C ASP A 62 5.28 -9.02 0.60
N ARG A 63 5.90 -9.23 -0.56
CA ARG A 63 6.69 -10.45 -0.81
C ARG A 63 7.94 -10.54 0.06
N ILE A 64 8.71 -9.46 0.12
CA ILE A 64 9.96 -9.42 0.90
C ILE A 64 9.68 -9.71 2.38
N TYR A 65 8.63 -9.12 2.94
CA TYR A 65 8.32 -9.30 4.35
C TYR A 65 7.85 -10.70 4.70
N VAL A 66 7.23 -11.44 3.77
CA VAL A 66 6.97 -12.87 3.98
C VAL A 66 8.28 -13.63 4.23
N ASP A 67 9.33 -13.31 3.49
CA ASP A 67 10.65 -13.94 3.66
C ASP A 67 11.30 -13.51 4.99
N VAL A 68 11.27 -12.21 5.32
CA VAL A 68 11.81 -11.68 6.58
C VAL A 68 11.16 -12.33 7.80
N ILE A 69 9.82 -12.42 7.83
CA ILE A 69 9.09 -13.01 8.94
C ILE A 69 9.39 -14.51 9.08
N ARG A 70 9.58 -15.20 7.95
CA ARG A 70 9.93 -16.62 7.94
C ARG A 70 11.30 -16.88 8.57
N GLU A 71 12.26 -15.97 8.36
CA GLU A 71 13.59 -16.04 8.98
C GLU A 71 13.54 -15.80 10.49
N GLU A 72 12.72 -14.86 10.95
CA GLU A 72 12.51 -14.54 12.37
C GLU A 72 11.79 -15.65 13.15
N LYS A 73 11.30 -16.72 12.48
CA LYS A 73 10.55 -17.84 13.08
C LYS A 73 9.38 -17.38 13.96
N ALA A 74 8.81 -16.22 13.66
CA ALA A 74 7.92 -15.51 14.57
C ALA A 74 6.48 -16.08 14.64
N GLY A 75 6.22 -17.22 13.99
CA GLY A 75 4.88 -17.84 13.88
C GLY A 75 3.87 -17.03 13.06
N ALA A 76 4.25 -15.87 12.55
CA ALA A 76 3.49 -15.08 11.60
C ALA A 76 3.73 -15.64 10.18
N TYR A 77 2.66 -15.87 9.43
CA TYR A 77 2.73 -16.36 8.05
C TYR A 77 2.16 -15.36 7.04
N THR A 78 1.74 -14.20 7.53
CA THR A 78 1.08 -13.17 6.75
C THR A 78 1.62 -11.81 7.13
N VAL A 79 1.95 -11.03 6.12
CA VAL A 79 2.17 -9.60 6.21
C VAL A 79 1.20 -8.94 5.24
N GLN A 80 0.87 -7.70 5.51
CA GLN A 80 0.17 -6.86 4.56
C GLN A 80 0.90 -5.53 4.46
N ALA A 81 1.58 -5.31 3.35
CA ALA A 81 2.09 -4.01 2.96
C ALA A 81 1.08 -3.32 2.03
N SER A 82 0.67 -2.10 2.36
CA SER A 82 -0.19 -1.27 1.52
C SER A 82 0.27 0.17 1.49
N GLY A 83 0.32 0.75 0.31
CA GLY A 83 0.80 2.11 0.12
C GLY A 83 0.23 2.72 -1.13
N GLY A 84 0.19 4.05 -1.17
CA GLY A 84 -0.44 4.80 -2.24
C GLY A 84 -0.43 6.29 -1.93
N LEU A 85 -1.13 7.05 -2.77
CA LEU A 85 -1.35 8.49 -2.58
C LEU A 85 -2.84 8.74 -2.43
N ALA A 86 -3.22 9.40 -1.34
CA ALA A 86 -4.59 9.88 -1.15
C ALA A 86 -4.80 11.16 -1.95
N LYS A 87 -6.00 11.30 -2.53
CA LYS A 87 -6.40 12.50 -3.29
C LYS A 87 -7.37 13.40 -2.53
N VAL A 88 -8.17 12.81 -1.63
CA VAL A 88 -9.21 13.47 -0.85
C VAL A 88 -9.21 12.90 0.58
N PRO A 89 -9.59 13.67 1.61
CA PRO A 89 -9.93 15.10 1.58
C PRO A 89 -8.71 16.03 1.43
N TYR A 90 -7.51 15.55 1.72
CA TYR A 90 -6.22 16.20 1.45
C TYR A 90 -5.27 15.20 0.76
N GLN A 91 -4.14 15.68 0.25
CA GLN A 91 -3.19 14.87 -0.51
C GLN A 91 -2.00 14.48 0.35
N TYR A 92 -1.68 13.19 0.36
CA TYR A 92 -0.54 12.63 1.08
C TYR A 92 -0.16 11.27 0.49
N ALA A 93 1.11 10.90 0.60
CA ALA A 93 1.58 9.54 0.37
C ALA A 93 1.53 8.77 1.69
N TYR A 94 1.23 7.48 1.63
CA TYR A 94 1.30 6.63 2.81
C TYR A 94 1.87 5.26 2.49
N LEU A 95 2.49 4.65 3.51
CA LEU A 95 2.87 3.25 3.53
C LEU A 95 2.46 2.67 4.88
N ARG A 96 1.75 1.54 4.85
CA ARG A 96 1.28 0.81 6.01
C ARG A 96 1.76 -0.62 5.92
N ILE A 97 2.32 -1.11 7.02
CA ILE A 97 2.73 -2.51 7.17
C ILE A 97 1.99 -3.05 8.38
N LEU A 98 1.30 -4.18 8.19
CA LEU A 98 0.59 -4.88 9.25
C LEU A 98 1.11 -6.32 9.35
N ILE A 99 1.52 -6.71 10.55
CA ILE A 99 2.05 -8.05 10.85
C ILE A 99 1.31 -8.62 12.06
N PRO A 100 0.38 -9.56 11.86
CA PRO A 100 -0.19 -10.35 12.94
C PRO A 100 0.87 -11.30 13.50
N CYS A 101 1.11 -11.29 14.81
CA CYS A 101 2.17 -12.05 15.46
C CYS A 101 1.80 -12.48 16.88
N SER A 102 2.66 -13.28 17.51
CA SER A 102 2.58 -13.52 18.96
C SER A 102 3.11 -12.32 19.74
N PRO A 103 2.63 -12.07 20.97
CA PRO A 103 3.11 -10.97 21.82
C PRO A 103 4.63 -10.94 22.00
N ASP A 104 5.25 -12.11 22.11
CA ASP A 104 6.70 -12.25 22.36
C ASP A 104 7.58 -11.80 21.18
N ASN A 105 7.02 -11.72 19.97
CA ASN A 105 7.77 -11.43 18.75
C ASN A 105 7.57 -10.00 18.22
N THR A 106 6.75 -9.19 18.91
CA THR A 106 6.37 -7.83 18.46
C THR A 106 7.59 -6.93 18.22
N ASP A 107 8.53 -6.88 19.15
CA ASP A 107 9.74 -6.05 19.04
C ASP A 107 10.65 -6.48 17.89
N SER A 108 10.95 -7.79 17.79
CA SER A 108 11.83 -8.31 16.73
C SER A 108 11.26 -8.03 15.34
N LEU A 109 9.96 -8.29 15.16
CA LEU A 109 9.29 -8.04 13.89
C LEU A 109 9.20 -6.56 13.53
N THR A 110 9.01 -5.69 14.53
CA THR A 110 9.01 -4.24 14.32
C THR A 110 10.38 -3.76 13.84
N ILE A 111 11.45 -4.21 14.49
CA ILE A 111 12.83 -3.87 14.12
C ILE A 111 13.17 -4.40 12.73
N ALA A 112 12.85 -5.66 12.44
CA ALA A 112 13.07 -6.27 11.13
C ALA A 112 12.32 -5.52 10.02
N ALA A 113 11.06 -5.13 10.28
CA ALA A 113 10.25 -4.37 9.34
C ALA A 113 10.88 -3.01 8.99
N ILE A 114 11.27 -2.25 10.01
CA ILE A 114 11.88 -0.92 9.86
C ILE A 114 13.25 -1.00 9.18
N ASN A 115 14.07 -1.99 9.54
CA ASN A 115 15.41 -2.17 8.95
C ASN A 115 15.34 -2.46 7.44
N GLU A 116 14.37 -3.25 7.00
CA GLU A 116 14.19 -3.55 5.58
C GLU A 116 13.76 -2.31 4.78
N ILE A 117 12.89 -1.44 5.34
CA ILE A 117 12.59 -0.14 4.74
C ILE A 117 13.85 0.70 4.60
N LYS A 118 14.65 0.83 5.68
CA LYS A 118 15.90 1.60 5.65
C LYS A 118 16.86 1.07 4.59
N ARG A 119 16.99 -0.26 4.49
CA ARG A 119 17.82 -0.90 3.46
C ARG A 119 17.36 -0.52 2.05
N ILE A 120 16.05 -0.50 1.79
CA ILE A 120 15.50 -0.07 0.50
C ILE A 120 15.74 1.43 0.26
N GLN A 121 15.62 2.26 1.28
CA GLN A 121 15.91 3.70 1.15
C GLN A 121 17.39 3.95 0.81
N GLU A 122 18.31 3.21 1.42
CA GLU A 122 19.75 3.38 1.22
C GLU A 122 20.26 2.75 -0.08
N ASN A 123 19.81 1.53 -0.41
CA ASN A 123 20.39 0.72 -1.48
C ASN A 123 19.43 0.51 -2.66
N GLY A 124 18.19 0.97 -2.55
CA GLY A 124 17.12 0.67 -3.49
C GLY A 124 16.57 -0.76 -3.36
N VAL A 125 15.59 -1.07 -4.21
CA VAL A 125 15.07 -2.42 -4.37
C VAL A 125 16.06 -3.26 -5.19
N LYS A 126 16.28 -4.52 -4.78
CA LYS A 126 17.17 -5.43 -5.52
C LYS A 126 16.68 -5.61 -6.96
N PRO A 127 17.57 -5.71 -7.96
CA PRO A 127 17.17 -5.90 -9.35
C PRO A 127 16.29 -7.13 -9.59
N GLU A 128 16.50 -8.22 -8.85
CA GLU A 128 15.69 -9.44 -8.96
C GLU A 128 14.26 -9.27 -8.45
N ASP A 129 14.10 -8.54 -7.35
CA ASP A 129 12.81 -8.23 -6.75
C ASP A 129 11.99 -7.33 -7.70
N LEU A 130 12.65 -6.35 -8.31
CA LEU A 130 12.05 -5.46 -9.30
C LEU A 130 11.66 -6.22 -10.59
N LYS A 131 12.52 -7.13 -11.06
CA LYS A 131 12.23 -7.98 -12.22
C LYS A 131 11.00 -8.86 -11.96
N THR A 132 10.92 -9.44 -10.76
CA THR A 132 9.78 -10.26 -10.35
C THR A 132 8.49 -9.44 -10.31
N ALA A 133 8.52 -8.24 -9.73
CA ALA A 133 7.36 -7.35 -9.70
C ALA A 133 6.84 -7.01 -11.11
N LYS A 134 7.73 -6.67 -12.04
CA LYS A 134 7.38 -6.38 -13.44
C LYS A 134 6.72 -7.58 -14.14
N GLU A 135 7.22 -8.79 -13.89
CA GLU A 135 6.66 -10.01 -14.48
C GLU A 135 5.27 -10.33 -13.91
N ILE A 136 5.08 -10.14 -12.59
CA ILE A 136 3.77 -10.31 -11.94
C ILE A 136 2.76 -9.35 -12.55
N GLU A 137 3.11 -8.06 -12.58
CA GLU A 137 2.23 -7.01 -13.11
C GLU A 137 1.88 -7.26 -14.59
N ARG A 138 2.86 -7.64 -15.42
CA ARG A 138 2.60 -7.99 -16.83
C ARG A 138 1.56 -9.12 -16.93
N ARG A 139 1.72 -10.18 -16.13
CA ARG A 139 0.79 -11.32 -16.13
C ARG A 139 -0.60 -10.94 -15.64
N GLU A 140 -0.68 -10.07 -14.63
CA GLU A 140 -1.96 -9.55 -14.14
C GLU A 140 -2.68 -8.76 -15.23
N ILE A 141 -1.99 -7.84 -15.91
CA ILE A 141 -2.56 -7.09 -17.02
C ILE A 141 -2.99 -8.02 -18.18
N GLU A 142 -2.17 -8.99 -18.57
CA GLU A 142 -2.52 -9.99 -19.60
C GLU A 142 -3.75 -10.82 -19.25
N LYS A 143 -3.96 -11.08 -17.95
CA LYS A 143 -5.12 -11.82 -17.45
C LYS A 143 -6.35 -10.93 -17.36
N GLU A 144 -6.22 -9.75 -16.77
CA GLU A 144 -7.33 -8.83 -16.50
C GLU A 144 -7.88 -8.21 -17.78
N SER A 145 -7.03 -7.90 -18.76
CA SER A 145 -7.44 -7.38 -20.08
C SER A 145 -8.39 -8.29 -20.85
N LYS A 146 -8.49 -9.57 -20.46
CA LYS A 146 -9.44 -10.54 -21.02
C LYS A 146 -10.82 -10.50 -20.35
N THR A 147 -11.01 -9.64 -19.35
CA THR A 147 -12.24 -9.58 -18.54
C THR A 147 -13.02 -8.30 -18.80
N ASN A 148 -14.36 -8.39 -18.79
CA ASN A 148 -15.23 -7.21 -18.92
C ASN A 148 -15.04 -6.21 -17.76
N GLY A 149 -14.70 -6.71 -16.57
CA GLY A 149 -14.47 -5.86 -15.40
C GLY A 149 -13.32 -4.87 -15.60
N TYR A 150 -12.21 -5.32 -16.19
CA TYR A 150 -11.10 -4.46 -16.56
C TYR A 150 -11.53 -3.35 -17.52
N TRP A 151 -12.27 -3.69 -18.58
CA TRP A 151 -12.73 -2.70 -19.57
C TRP A 151 -13.73 -1.71 -18.99
N ILE A 152 -14.66 -2.17 -18.14
CA ILE A 152 -15.60 -1.28 -17.43
C ILE A 152 -14.84 -0.32 -16.51
N SER A 153 -13.83 -0.80 -15.79
CA SER A 153 -12.98 0.04 -14.92
C SER A 153 -12.20 1.07 -15.74
N ALA A 154 -11.58 0.65 -16.84
CA ALA A 154 -10.84 1.52 -17.76
C ALA A 154 -11.75 2.63 -18.33
N LEU A 155 -12.92 2.27 -18.85
CA LEU A 155 -13.90 3.22 -19.40
C LEU A 155 -14.43 4.18 -18.33
N SER A 156 -14.68 3.68 -17.13
CA SER A 156 -15.09 4.52 -15.99
C SER A 156 -13.98 5.50 -15.59
N GLY A 157 -12.71 5.07 -15.59
CA GLY A 157 -11.56 5.93 -15.35
C GLY A 157 -11.41 7.03 -16.41
N ILE A 158 -11.65 6.71 -17.68
CA ILE A 158 -11.68 7.70 -18.77
C ILE A 158 -12.78 8.74 -18.53
N TYR A 159 -13.98 8.28 -18.23
CA TYR A 159 -15.16 9.14 -18.07
C TYR A 159 -15.11 10.02 -16.82
N PHE A 160 -14.74 9.45 -15.66
CA PHE A 160 -14.80 10.14 -14.37
C PHE A 160 -13.49 10.83 -13.96
N GLN A 161 -12.35 10.34 -14.45
CA GLN A 161 -11.02 10.85 -14.04
C GLN A 161 -10.29 11.56 -15.19
N GLY A 162 -10.92 11.70 -16.36
CA GLY A 162 -10.33 12.37 -17.53
C GLY A 162 -9.13 11.63 -18.14
N LYS A 163 -8.97 10.33 -17.85
CA LYS A 163 -7.88 9.53 -18.43
C LYS A 163 -8.08 9.37 -19.95
N THR A 164 -7.01 9.40 -20.73
CA THR A 164 -7.07 9.22 -22.20
C THR A 164 -7.00 7.74 -22.60
N MET A 165 -7.76 7.37 -23.63
CA MET A 165 -7.86 6.00 -24.18
C MET A 165 -6.48 5.44 -24.61
N ASP A 166 -5.56 6.29 -25.06
CA ASP A 166 -4.20 5.91 -25.47
C ASP A 166 -3.40 5.19 -24.39
N LYS A 167 -3.71 5.42 -23.10
CA LYS A 167 -3.04 4.72 -21.99
C LYS A 167 -3.42 3.23 -21.90
N PHE A 168 -4.60 2.86 -22.39
CA PHE A 168 -5.11 1.48 -22.31
C PHE A 168 -4.77 0.65 -23.56
N VAL A 169 -4.59 1.29 -24.72
CA VAL A 169 -4.30 0.62 -25.99
C VAL A 169 -2.81 0.23 -26.13
N LYS A 170 -1.91 0.92 -25.41
CA LYS A 170 -0.45 0.66 -25.45
C LYS A 170 0.03 -0.54 -24.63
N LEU A 171 -0.88 -1.25 -23.95
CA LEU A 171 -0.57 -2.45 -23.16
C LEU A 171 -0.73 -3.76 -23.95
N ARG A 172 -0.75 -3.68 -25.29
CA ARG A 172 -0.82 -4.83 -26.19
C ARG A 172 0.47 -5.01 -26.98
#